data_AF-A0A832B4P4-F1
#
_entry.id   AF-A0A832B4P4-F1
#
_cell.length_a   1.000
_cell.length_b   1.000
_cell.length_c   1.000
_cell.angle_alpha   90.00
_cell.angle_beta   90.00
_cell.angle_gamma   90.00
#
_symmetry.space_group_name_H-M   'P 1'
#
loop_
_entity.id
_entity.type
_entity.pdbx_description
1 polymer ?
#
loop_
_entity_poly.entity_id
_entity_poly.type
_entity_poly.pdbx_seq_one_letter_code
_entity_poly.pdbx_strand_id
1 'polypeptide(L)'
;MTRTTAATICVVTGTDRRTTRDFLDRLEHELSPHDNVVLLAGESVGPARPAAWRVVSARGELRRPKDEEQPKTRPAVVIVDDRVDTVAGWVEVLVAALADPSIGAVAPRSNWADGDELFVGIPYRPDEHGPRRSFQREIMESARDVCTEAGRLCGPCIAVRRDVLDRLGGLAAVVARGFDPAGLARQASESGLRLAVAEGCYLHHPGGPTRHPDPSRYGEPLVSACLIVRDEQANLPRCLESMAGIADEVVVYDTGSVDSTVQIAEDAGARVLRGYWDDDFGRARNDALAACRGQWILWLDADETIACDDKAALRAHLARCPTDVESY
;
A
#
# COMPACT_ATOMS: atom_id res chain seq x y z
N MET A 1 -35.70 6.74 -1.98
CA MET A 1 -34.84 7.73 -2.67
C MET A 1 -33.61 7.93 -1.81
N THR A 2 -32.57 7.13 -2.04
CA THR A 2 -31.26 7.32 -1.42
C THR A 2 -30.70 8.63 -1.94
N ARG A 3 -30.43 9.60 -1.05
CA ARG A 3 -29.73 10.84 -1.42
C ARG A 3 -28.31 10.44 -1.82
N THR A 4 -28.02 10.39 -3.11
CA THR A 4 -26.65 10.24 -3.60
C THR A 4 -25.90 11.52 -3.24
N THR A 5 -25.09 11.47 -2.19
CA THR A 5 -24.27 12.61 -1.79
C THR A 5 -23.19 12.79 -2.84
N ALA A 6 -23.19 13.95 -3.50
CA ALA A 6 -22.25 14.25 -4.56
C ALA A 6 -20.81 14.41 -4.03
N ALA A 7 -19.80 13.92 -4.76
CA ALA A 7 -18.39 14.05 -4.41
C ALA A 7 -17.57 14.89 -5.42
N THR A 8 -16.41 15.37 -4.97
CA THR A 8 -15.36 15.88 -5.87
C THR A 8 -14.33 14.78 -6.06
N ILE A 9 -14.20 14.22 -7.26
CA ILE A 9 -13.22 13.19 -7.59
C ILE A 9 -12.00 13.87 -8.19
N CYS A 10 -10.88 13.76 -7.50
CA CYS A 10 -9.59 14.29 -7.90
C CYS A 10 -8.74 13.12 -8.40
N VAL A 11 -8.50 13.09 -9.70
CA VAL A 11 -7.71 12.05 -10.36
C VAL A 11 -6.27 12.53 -10.44
N VAL A 12 -5.37 11.82 -9.78
CA VAL A 12 -3.93 12.05 -9.83
C VAL A 12 -3.42 11.32 -11.07
N THR A 13 -2.96 12.07 -12.07
CA THR A 13 -2.60 11.49 -13.36
C THR A 13 -1.10 11.23 -13.45
N GLY A 14 -0.74 10.02 -13.89
CA GLY A 14 0.64 9.68 -14.22
C GLY A 14 1.14 10.31 -15.53
N THR A 15 2.34 9.90 -15.96
CA THR A 15 2.93 10.35 -17.23
C THR A 15 2.40 9.58 -18.45
N ASP A 16 1.76 8.42 -18.25
CA ASP A 16 1.18 7.61 -19.32
C ASP A 16 -0.23 8.09 -19.69
N ARG A 17 -0.30 8.83 -20.80
CA ARG A 17 -1.55 9.39 -21.32
C ARG A 17 -2.59 8.34 -21.73
N ARG A 18 -2.17 7.11 -22.05
CA ARG A 18 -3.09 6.04 -22.41
C ARG A 18 -3.81 5.53 -21.17
N THR A 19 -3.06 5.25 -20.10
CA THR A 19 -3.63 4.84 -18.81
C THR A 19 -4.62 5.85 -18.28
N THR A 20 -4.24 7.14 -18.27
CA THR A 20 -5.14 8.21 -17.83
C THR A 20 -6.42 8.24 -18.66
N ARG A 21 -6.33 8.12 -20.00
CA ARG A 21 -7.51 8.10 -20.87
C ARG A 21 -8.41 6.91 -20.57
N ASP A 22 -7.85 5.71 -20.53
CA ASP A 22 -8.61 4.48 -20.30
C ASP A 22 -9.30 4.51 -18.93
N PHE A 23 -8.68 5.13 -17.91
CA PHE A 23 -9.30 5.38 -16.60
C PHE A 23 -10.46 6.37 -16.70
N LEU A 24 -10.27 7.51 -17.35
CA LEU A 24 -11.30 8.54 -17.48
C LEU A 24 -12.51 8.06 -18.29
N ASP A 25 -12.30 7.28 -19.35
CA ASP A 25 -13.37 6.70 -20.16
C ASP A 25 -14.24 5.74 -19.32
N ARG A 26 -13.63 4.95 -18.41
CA ARG A 26 -14.38 4.13 -17.44
C ARG A 26 -15.12 5.00 -16.44
N LEU A 27 -14.42 5.98 -15.86
CA LEU A 27 -14.94 6.84 -14.81
C LEU A 27 -16.19 7.60 -15.27
N GLU A 28 -16.23 8.06 -16.53
CA GLU A 28 -17.42 8.75 -17.11
C GLU A 28 -18.70 7.90 -17.01
N HIS A 29 -18.60 6.58 -17.10
CA HIS A 29 -19.74 5.67 -16.99
C HIS A 29 -20.07 5.24 -15.56
N GLU A 30 -19.19 5.52 -14.60
CA GLU A 30 -19.31 5.11 -13.20
C GLU A 30 -19.78 6.22 -12.27
N LEU A 31 -19.65 7.48 -12.68
CA LEU A 31 -19.98 8.64 -11.87
C LEU A 31 -21.45 9.04 -11.91
N SER A 32 -21.92 9.61 -10.79
CA SER A 32 -23.22 10.25 -10.72
C SER A 32 -23.25 11.55 -11.55
N PRO A 33 -24.40 11.95 -12.11
CA PRO A 33 -24.57 13.26 -12.75
C PRO A 33 -24.24 14.46 -11.83
N HIS A 34 -24.17 14.22 -10.53
CA HIS A 34 -23.86 15.23 -9.53
C HIS A 34 -22.39 15.27 -9.15
N ASP A 35 -21.53 14.40 -9.66
CA ASP A 35 -20.11 14.39 -9.33
C ASP A 35 -19.31 15.39 -10.17
N ASN A 36 -18.21 15.90 -9.59
CA ASN A 36 -17.24 16.72 -10.31
C ASN A 36 -15.90 16.01 -10.39
N VAL A 37 -15.27 16.02 -11.56
CA VAL A 37 -13.91 15.50 -11.76
C VAL A 37 -12.90 16.65 -11.82
N VAL A 38 -11.77 16.47 -11.16
CA VAL A 38 -10.62 17.38 -11.17
C VAL A 38 -9.39 16.55 -11.53
N LEU A 39 -8.63 16.95 -12.54
CA LEU A 39 -7.38 16.28 -12.90
C LEU A 39 -6.20 17.01 -12.22
N LEU A 40 -5.43 16.25 -11.46
CA LEU A 40 -4.19 16.67 -10.82
C LEU A 40 -3.02 16.08 -11.62
N ALA A 41 -2.45 16.88 -12.53
CA ALA A 41 -1.38 16.43 -13.41
C ALA A 41 0.01 16.69 -12.80
N GLY A 42 0.79 15.62 -12.62
CA GLY A 42 2.21 15.71 -12.32
C GLY A 42 3.06 15.73 -13.60
N GLU A 43 3.11 16.84 -14.34
CA GLU A 43 4.13 16.99 -15.38
C GLU A 43 5.39 17.68 -14.80
N SER A 44 6.52 17.00 -14.89
CA SER A 44 7.83 17.65 -14.95
C SER A 44 7.92 18.39 -16.30
N VAL A 45 7.74 19.71 -16.30
CA VAL A 45 8.06 20.57 -17.48
C VAL A 45 9.11 21.59 -17.08
N GLY A 46 10.34 21.11 -16.89
CA GLY A 46 11.54 21.95 -16.80
C GLY A 46 11.54 22.99 -15.66
N PRO A 47 12.67 23.68 -15.46
CA PRO A 47 12.83 24.62 -14.37
C PRO A 47 12.22 25.97 -14.79
N ALA A 48 10.89 26.16 -14.72
CA ALA A 48 10.22 27.48 -14.63
C ALA A 48 8.67 27.48 -14.69
N ARG A 49 7.91 26.48 -14.20
CA ARG A 49 6.44 26.66 -14.07
C ARG A 49 5.85 26.12 -12.77
N PRO A 50 4.97 26.90 -12.09
CA PRO A 50 4.21 26.40 -10.94
C PRO A 50 3.22 25.31 -11.40
N ALA A 51 2.91 24.38 -10.48
CA ALA A 51 1.99 23.27 -10.71
C ALA A 51 0.63 23.75 -11.26
N ALA A 52 0.20 23.17 -12.39
CA ALA A 52 -1.08 23.51 -13.02
C ALA A 52 -2.05 22.32 -12.91
N TRP A 53 -3.20 22.54 -12.29
CA TRP A 53 -4.33 21.59 -12.28
C TRP A 53 -5.32 21.94 -13.40
N ARG A 54 -6.05 20.96 -13.91
CA ARG A 54 -7.12 21.15 -14.90
C ARG A 54 -8.42 20.54 -14.39
N VAL A 55 -9.49 21.33 -14.35
CA VAL A 55 -10.84 20.80 -14.08
C VAL A 55 -11.39 20.21 -15.36
N VAL A 56 -11.82 18.95 -15.33
CA VAL A 56 -12.50 18.30 -16.46
C VAL A 56 -13.90 17.95 -15.99
N SER A 57 -14.92 18.54 -16.62
CA SER A 57 -16.29 18.19 -16.29
C SER A 57 -16.59 16.73 -16.67
N ALA A 58 -17.56 16.11 -16.00
CA ALA A 58 -17.96 14.70 -16.15
C ALA A 58 -18.51 14.28 -17.55
N ARG A 59 -18.29 15.09 -18.60
CA ARG A 59 -18.70 14.83 -20.00
C ARG A 59 -17.58 15.10 -21.02
N GLY A 60 -16.32 15.07 -20.59
CA GLY A 60 -15.16 15.23 -21.49
C GLY A 60 -14.96 16.64 -22.09
N GLU A 61 -15.83 17.62 -21.81
CA GLU A 61 -15.58 19.01 -22.22
C GLU A 61 -14.42 19.61 -21.40
N LEU A 62 -13.26 19.74 -22.05
CA LEU A 62 -12.13 20.55 -21.61
C LEU A 62 -12.58 22.00 -21.41
N ARG A 63 -12.81 22.41 -20.17
CA ARG A 63 -12.96 23.83 -19.83
C ARG A 63 -11.65 24.33 -19.23
N ARG A 64 -11.09 25.40 -19.79
CA ARG A 64 -10.13 26.21 -19.03
C ARG A 64 -10.85 26.67 -17.76
N PRO A 65 -10.19 26.70 -16.59
CA PRO A 65 -10.76 27.36 -15.43
C PRO A 65 -11.07 28.80 -15.88
N LYS A 66 -12.34 29.13 -16.07
CA LYS A 66 -12.76 30.53 -16.06
C LYS A 66 -12.76 30.88 -14.59
N ASP A 67 -11.84 31.78 -14.24
CA ASP A 67 -11.75 32.55 -13.00
C ASP A 67 -12.62 32.02 -11.83
N GLU A 68 -11.96 31.37 -10.88
CA GLU A 68 -12.39 31.30 -9.47
C GLU A 68 -13.77 30.70 -9.13
N GLU A 69 -14.41 29.91 -9.99
CA GLU A 69 -15.50 29.06 -9.50
C GLU A 69 -14.90 27.84 -8.78
N GLN A 70 -14.66 27.99 -7.47
CA GLN A 70 -14.42 26.85 -6.59
C GLN A 70 -15.52 25.81 -6.88
N PRO A 71 -15.17 24.54 -7.18
CA PRO A 71 -16.18 23.52 -7.43
C PRO A 71 -17.18 23.54 -6.27
N LYS A 72 -18.48 23.63 -6.59
CA LYS A 72 -19.59 23.62 -5.60
C LYS A 72 -19.20 22.75 -4.41
N THR A 73 -19.18 23.34 -3.21
CA THR A 73 -18.61 22.77 -1.98
C THR A 73 -19.30 21.47 -1.61
N ARG A 74 -18.83 20.37 -2.18
CA ARG A 74 -19.29 19.02 -1.87
C ARG A 74 -18.61 18.54 -0.60
N PRO A 75 -19.34 17.90 0.33
CA PRO A 75 -18.79 17.56 1.64
C PRO A 75 -17.70 16.47 1.58
N ALA A 76 -17.66 15.68 0.51
CA ALA A 76 -16.65 14.64 0.29
C ALA A 76 -15.74 14.97 -0.90
N VAL A 77 -14.45 14.70 -0.72
CA VAL A 77 -13.42 14.75 -1.75
C VAL A 77 -12.76 13.38 -1.84
N VAL A 78 -12.83 12.75 -3.01
CA VAL A 78 -12.17 11.48 -3.31
C VAL A 78 -10.93 11.80 -4.11
N ILE A 79 -9.77 11.32 -3.70
CA ILE A 79 -8.50 11.50 -4.40
C ILE A 79 -8.01 10.11 -4.78
N VAL A 80 -7.74 9.88 -6.07
CA VAL A 80 -7.46 8.54 -6.62
C VAL A 80 -6.37 8.58 -7.69
N ASP A 81 -5.50 7.59 -7.70
CA ASP A 81 -4.49 7.34 -8.74
C ASP A 81 -5.16 6.78 -10.02
N ASP A 82 -4.74 7.25 -11.20
CA ASP A 82 -5.33 6.85 -12.49
C ASP A 82 -4.98 5.42 -12.94
N ARG A 83 -4.15 4.70 -12.20
CA ARG A 83 -3.76 3.33 -12.51
C ARG A 83 -4.70 2.29 -11.95
N VAL A 84 -5.68 2.65 -11.12
CA VAL A 84 -6.59 1.65 -10.53
C VAL A 84 -7.69 1.21 -11.49
N ASP A 85 -8.17 -0.01 -11.27
CA ASP A 85 -9.42 -0.51 -11.82
C ASP A 85 -10.55 -0.32 -10.82
N THR A 86 -11.67 0.19 -11.32
CA THR A 86 -12.88 0.50 -10.56
C THR A 86 -14.09 -0.23 -11.13
N VAL A 87 -15.19 -0.20 -10.37
CA VAL A 87 -16.53 -0.61 -10.81
C VAL A 87 -17.56 0.41 -10.33
N ALA A 88 -18.63 0.61 -11.10
CA ALA A 88 -19.73 1.52 -10.73
C ALA A 88 -20.21 1.28 -9.28
N GLY A 89 -20.44 2.36 -8.53
CA GLY A 89 -20.83 2.31 -7.12
C GLY A 89 -19.67 2.54 -6.12
N TRP A 90 -18.41 2.55 -6.59
CA TRP A 90 -17.24 2.63 -5.70
C TRP A 90 -17.16 3.97 -4.97
N VAL A 91 -17.46 5.08 -5.64
CA VAL A 91 -17.50 6.41 -5.04
C VAL A 91 -18.60 6.49 -3.97
N GLU A 92 -19.78 5.94 -4.28
CA GLU A 92 -20.94 5.95 -3.39
C GLU A 92 -20.66 5.23 -2.08
N VAL A 93 -19.95 4.10 -2.12
CA VAL A 93 -19.54 3.35 -0.92
C VAL A 93 -18.63 4.20 -0.03
N LEU A 94 -17.60 4.82 -0.61
CA LEU A 94 -16.67 5.67 0.14
C LEU A 94 -17.37 6.90 0.74
N VAL A 95 -18.25 7.55 -0.04
CA VAL A 95 -18.97 8.75 0.40
C VAL A 95 -20.02 8.42 1.45
N ALA A 96 -20.67 7.25 1.38
CA ALA A 96 -21.61 6.80 2.40
C ALA A 96 -20.93 6.63 3.76
N ALA A 97 -19.70 6.10 3.79
CA ALA A 97 -18.91 5.99 5.01
C ALA A 97 -18.63 7.35 5.67
N LEU A 98 -18.36 8.39 4.88
CA LEU A 98 -18.15 9.76 5.37
C LEU A 98 -19.45 10.45 5.87
N ALA A 99 -20.61 9.80 5.78
CA ALA A 99 -21.83 10.30 6.42
C ALA A 99 -21.76 10.21 7.95
N ASP A 100 -20.90 9.34 8.51
CA ASP A 100 -20.57 9.33 9.93
C ASP A 100 -19.67 10.55 10.25
N PRO A 101 -20.14 11.52 11.05
CA PRO A 101 -19.38 12.73 11.34
C PRO A 101 -18.14 12.48 12.22
N SER A 102 -17.99 11.28 12.81
CA SER A 102 -16.78 10.89 13.54
C SER A 102 -15.64 10.48 12.61
N ILE A 103 -15.92 10.18 11.34
CA ILE A 103 -14.94 9.73 10.36
C ILE A 103 -14.42 10.93 9.55
N GLY A 104 -13.10 11.08 9.50
CA GLY A 104 -12.44 12.17 8.77
C GLY A 104 -11.94 11.74 7.39
N ALA A 105 -11.55 10.47 7.26
CA ALA A 105 -11.05 9.87 6.04
C ALA A 105 -11.42 8.39 5.94
N VAL A 106 -11.67 7.94 4.73
CA VAL A 106 -12.04 6.57 4.36
C VAL A 106 -11.21 6.13 3.17
N ALA A 107 -10.76 4.89 3.14
CA ALA A 107 -10.14 4.29 1.96
C ALA A 107 -10.84 3.00 1.54
N PRO A 108 -10.74 2.60 0.26
CA PRO A 108 -11.14 1.27 -0.17
C PRO A 108 -10.11 0.22 0.26
N ARG A 109 -10.50 -1.05 0.21
CA ARG A 109 -9.56 -2.16 0.18
C ARG A 109 -8.79 -2.16 -1.15
N SER A 110 -7.53 -2.60 -1.15
CA SER A 110 -6.72 -2.70 -2.37
C SER A 110 -5.66 -3.80 -2.31
N ASN A 111 -5.25 -4.33 -3.45
CA ASN A 111 -4.04 -5.18 -3.56
C ASN A 111 -2.74 -4.37 -3.58
N TRP A 112 -2.82 -3.04 -3.50
CA TRP A 112 -1.68 -2.13 -3.47
C TRP A 112 -1.88 -1.08 -2.39
N ALA A 113 -1.93 -1.55 -1.17
CA ALA A 113 -1.97 -0.76 0.05
C ALA A 113 -1.36 -1.61 1.16
N ASP A 114 -1.39 -1.15 2.41
CA ASP A 114 -0.84 -1.93 3.52
C ASP A 114 -1.69 -1.79 4.77
N GLY A 115 -1.48 -2.67 5.74
CA GLY A 115 -2.30 -2.68 6.96
C GLY A 115 -3.77 -2.93 6.63
N ASP A 116 -4.65 -2.11 7.19
CA ASP A 116 -6.10 -2.30 7.17
C ASP A 116 -6.73 -2.18 5.77
N GLU A 117 -6.05 -1.57 4.79
CA GLU A 117 -6.52 -1.50 3.41
C GLU A 117 -6.13 -2.73 2.58
N LEU A 118 -5.10 -3.48 2.99
CA LEU A 118 -4.52 -4.53 2.16
C LEU A 118 -5.46 -5.72 2.04
N PHE A 119 -5.86 -6.01 0.80
CA PHE A 119 -6.61 -7.21 0.45
C PHE A 119 -5.66 -8.29 -0.08
N VAL A 120 -5.46 -9.34 0.71
CA VAL A 120 -4.64 -10.50 0.36
C VAL A 120 -5.51 -11.60 -0.23
N GLY A 121 -4.94 -12.42 -1.13
CA GLY A 121 -5.63 -13.60 -1.65
C GLY A 121 -6.65 -13.30 -2.75
N ILE A 122 -6.30 -12.41 -3.70
CA ILE A 122 -7.15 -12.13 -4.86
C ILE A 122 -7.41 -13.42 -5.67
N PRO A 123 -8.67 -13.79 -5.97
CA PRO A 123 -9.00 -15.06 -6.62
C PRO A 123 -8.93 -14.98 -8.16
N TYR A 124 -8.07 -14.15 -8.70
CA TYR A 124 -7.88 -13.94 -10.14
C TYR A 124 -6.44 -13.51 -10.44
N ARG A 125 -5.99 -13.73 -11.68
CA ARG A 125 -4.69 -13.21 -12.13
C ARG A 125 -4.79 -11.73 -12.50
N PRO A 126 -3.75 -10.93 -12.27
CA PRO A 126 -3.79 -9.47 -12.53
C PRO A 126 -4.18 -9.07 -13.95
N ASP A 127 -3.87 -9.89 -14.96
CA ASP A 127 -4.21 -9.69 -16.36
C ASP A 127 -5.67 -10.07 -16.71
N GLU A 128 -6.37 -10.79 -15.83
CA GLU A 128 -7.74 -11.27 -16.04
C GLU A 128 -8.81 -10.22 -15.70
N HIS A 129 -9.17 -9.41 -16.70
CA HIS A 129 -10.11 -8.29 -16.54
C HIS A 129 -11.54 -8.71 -16.13
N GLY A 130 -12.04 -9.82 -16.67
CA GLY A 130 -13.39 -10.32 -16.39
C GLY A 130 -13.55 -10.79 -14.93
N PRO A 131 -12.76 -11.79 -14.48
CA PRO A 131 -12.72 -12.25 -13.09
C PRO A 131 -12.48 -11.12 -12.08
N ARG A 132 -11.54 -10.20 -12.36
CA ARG A 132 -11.28 -9.01 -11.54
C ARG A 132 -12.54 -8.18 -11.31
N ARG A 133 -13.26 -7.85 -12.39
CA ARG A 133 -14.51 -7.07 -12.30
C ARG A 133 -15.63 -7.81 -11.57
N SER A 134 -15.74 -9.13 -11.76
CA SER A 134 -16.71 -9.96 -11.03
C SER A 134 -16.43 -9.92 -9.53
N PHE A 135 -15.17 -10.08 -9.13
CA PHE A 135 -14.75 -10.01 -7.75
C PHE A 135 -15.03 -8.64 -7.11
N GLN A 136 -14.72 -7.55 -7.80
CA GLN A 136 -15.02 -6.19 -7.34
C GLN A 136 -16.51 -5.98 -7.04
N ARG A 137 -17.40 -6.52 -7.89
CA ARG A 137 -18.85 -6.46 -7.68
C ARG A 137 -19.30 -7.33 -6.52
N GLU A 138 -18.74 -8.52 -6.37
CA GLU A 138 -19.05 -9.45 -5.27
C GLU A 138 -18.69 -8.84 -3.90
N ILE A 139 -17.51 -8.21 -3.79
CA ILE A 139 -17.11 -7.47 -2.58
C ILE A 139 -18.11 -6.35 -2.28
N MET A 140 -18.48 -5.58 -3.31
CA MET A 140 -19.45 -4.51 -3.14
C MET A 140 -20.84 -5.01 -2.74
N GLU A 141 -21.29 -6.14 -3.25
CA GLU A 141 -22.59 -6.73 -2.89
C GLU A 141 -22.58 -7.31 -1.47
N SER A 142 -21.48 -7.93 -1.05
CA SER A 142 -21.37 -8.59 0.25
C SER A 142 -21.08 -7.64 1.43
N ALA A 143 -20.40 -6.52 1.19
CA ALA A 143 -19.90 -5.64 2.24
C ALA A 143 -20.20 -4.15 2.01
N ARG A 144 -21.19 -3.81 1.16
CA ARG A 144 -21.51 -2.41 0.74
C ARG A 144 -21.50 -1.39 1.88
N ASP A 145 -22.17 -1.73 2.98
CA ASP A 145 -22.41 -0.83 4.11
C ASP A 145 -21.49 -1.13 5.31
N VAL A 146 -20.46 -1.95 5.10
CA VAL A 146 -19.50 -2.34 6.13
C VAL A 146 -18.31 -1.40 6.11
N CYS A 147 -18.02 -0.80 7.26
CA CYS A 147 -16.82 0.00 7.49
C CYS A 147 -16.11 -0.50 8.74
N THR A 148 -14.79 -0.66 8.65
CA THR A 148 -13.92 -1.06 9.77
C THR A 148 -13.04 0.12 10.16
N GLU A 149 -12.66 0.17 11.44
CA GLU A 149 -11.75 1.20 11.93
C GLU A 149 -10.32 0.92 11.46
N ALA A 150 -9.60 1.96 11.05
CA ALA A 150 -8.25 1.85 10.53
C ALA A 150 -7.26 2.63 11.39
N GLY A 151 -6.06 2.08 11.59
CA GLY A 151 -4.97 2.81 12.23
C GLY A 151 -4.29 3.81 11.29
N ARG A 152 -4.35 3.56 9.98
CA ARG A 152 -3.66 4.31 8.92
C ARG A 152 -4.28 4.02 7.57
N LEU A 153 -4.20 4.99 6.65
CA LEU A 153 -4.62 4.85 5.24
C LEU A 153 -3.48 5.34 4.34
N CYS A 154 -3.20 4.66 3.23
CA CYS A 154 -2.01 4.84 2.41
C CYS A 154 -2.19 4.40 0.95
N GLY A 155 -3.31 3.75 0.62
CA GLY A 155 -3.52 3.12 -0.67
C GLY A 155 -3.69 4.11 -1.83
N PRO A 156 -4.04 3.62 -3.03
CA PRO A 156 -4.11 4.45 -4.23
C PRO A 156 -5.30 5.41 -4.25
N CYS A 157 -6.14 5.36 -3.22
CA CYS A 157 -7.37 6.12 -3.14
C CYS A 157 -7.68 6.49 -1.69
N ILE A 158 -8.09 7.72 -1.46
CA ILE A 158 -8.62 8.17 -0.18
C ILE A 158 -9.79 9.12 -0.38
N ALA A 159 -10.88 8.91 0.34
CA ALA A 159 -11.99 9.82 0.47
C ALA A 159 -11.84 10.59 1.78
N VAL A 160 -11.85 11.91 1.73
CA VAL A 160 -11.72 12.78 2.89
C VAL A 160 -12.88 13.75 2.95
N ARG A 161 -13.27 14.14 4.16
CA ARG A 161 -14.20 15.26 4.31
C ARG A 161 -13.56 16.55 3.81
N ARG A 162 -14.37 17.40 3.18
CA ARG A 162 -13.93 18.68 2.64
C ARG A 162 -13.45 19.62 3.74
N ASP A 163 -14.14 19.70 4.87
CA ASP A 163 -13.71 20.57 5.98
C ASP A 163 -12.39 20.13 6.60
N VAL A 164 -12.09 18.83 6.58
CA VAL A 164 -10.76 18.30 6.92
C VAL A 164 -9.75 18.76 5.89
N LEU A 165 -10.00 18.53 4.60
CA LEU A 165 -9.09 18.94 3.53
C LEU A 165 -8.82 20.45 3.49
N ASP A 166 -9.85 21.28 3.73
CA ASP A 166 -9.75 22.74 3.70
C ASP A 166 -8.83 23.26 4.82
N ARG A 167 -8.86 22.63 6.01
CA ARG A 167 -7.90 22.91 7.10
C ARG A 167 -6.46 22.58 6.72
N LEU A 168 -6.26 21.71 5.72
CA LEU A 168 -4.95 21.29 5.22
C LEU A 168 -4.44 22.17 4.06
N GLY A 169 -5.13 23.26 3.74
CA GLY A 169 -4.82 24.12 2.60
C GLY A 169 -5.51 23.68 1.31
N GLY A 170 -6.52 22.81 1.41
CA GLY A 170 -7.34 22.39 0.28
C GLY A 170 -6.59 21.54 -0.75
N LEU A 171 -7.15 21.47 -1.96
CA LEU A 171 -6.53 20.76 -3.08
C LEU A 171 -5.17 21.35 -3.50
N ALA A 172 -4.94 22.64 -3.25
CA ALA A 172 -3.66 23.28 -3.57
C ALA A 172 -2.50 22.65 -2.79
N ALA A 173 -2.72 22.28 -1.51
CA ALA A 173 -1.71 21.61 -0.69
C ALA A 173 -1.43 20.18 -1.18
N VAL A 174 -2.46 19.45 -1.62
CA VAL A 174 -2.30 18.12 -2.24
C VAL A 174 -1.46 18.22 -3.51
N VAL A 175 -1.74 19.19 -4.36
CA VAL A 175 -0.95 19.41 -5.59
C VAL A 175 0.50 19.77 -5.26
N ALA A 176 0.73 20.64 -4.27
CA ALA A 176 2.07 21.09 -3.92
C ALA A 176 2.94 19.99 -3.30
N ARG A 177 2.35 19.07 -2.53
CA ARG A 177 3.07 17.97 -1.87
C ARG A 177 3.11 16.68 -2.69
N GLY A 178 2.30 16.59 -3.74
CA GLY A 178 2.00 15.34 -4.40
C GLY A 178 0.92 14.55 -3.64
N PHE A 179 0.46 13.47 -4.26
CA PHE A 179 -0.52 12.59 -3.63
C PHE A 179 0.12 11.80 -2.48
N ASP A 180 -0.21 12.20 -1.25
CA ASP A 180 0.25 11.59 0.00
C ASP A 180 -0.97 11.20 0.86
N PRO A 181 -1.60 10.04 0.60
CA PRO A 181 -2.76 9.56 1.35
C PRO A 181 -2.44 9.35 2.84
N ALA A 182 -1.22 8.91 3.18
CA ALA A 182 -0.78 8.70 4.56
C ALA A 182 -0.69 10.01 5.34
N GLY A 183 -0.15 11.07 4.73
CA GLY A 183 -0.15 12.41 5.30
C GLY A 183 -1.57 12.94 5.57
N LEU A 184 -2.49 12.77 4.61
CA LEU A 184 -3.89 13.17 4.75
C LEU A 184 -4.60 12.40 5.88
N ALA A 185 -4.41 11.09 5.95
CA ALA A 185 -4.99 10.23 6.97
C ALA A 185 -4.47 10.58 8.37
N ARG A 186 -3.15 10.74 8.53
CA ARG A 186 -2.54 11.16 9.79
C ARG A 186 -3.13 12.48 10.29
N GLN A 187 -3.33 13.45 9.40
CA GLN A 187 -3.88 14.75 9.77
C GLN A 187 -5.36 14.72 10.13
N ALA A 188 -6.15 13.86 9.47
CA ALA A 188 -7.52 13.59 9.90
C ALA A 188 -7.56 13.02 11.32
N SER A 189 -6.69 12.04 11.61
CA SER A 189 -6.54 11.44 12.95
C SER A 189 -6.08 12.44 14.01
N GLU A 190 -5.07 13.25 13.73
CA GLU A 190 -4.59 14.33 14.61
C GLU A 190 -5.65 15.40 14.90
N SER A 191 -6.68 15.50 14.06
CA SER A 191 -7.85 16.37 14.27
C SER A 191 -8.94 15.73 15.15
N GLY A 192 -8.68 14.54 15.70
CA GLY A 192 -9.62 13.79 16.55
C GLY A 192 -10.69 13.03 15.79
N LEU A 193 -10.52 12.85 14.48
CA LEU A 193 -11.46 12.09 13.64
C LEU A 193 -10.92 10.68 13.37
N ARG A 194 -11.83 9.72 13.25
CA ARG A 194 -11.50 8.33 12.97
C ARG A 194 -11.14 8.14 11.50
N LEU A 195 -10.32 7.13 11.26
CA LEU A 195 -10.04 6.60 9.93
C LEU A 195 -10.81 5.30 9.76
N ALA A 196 -11.25 5.03 8.54
CA ALA A 196 -11.98 3.80 8.26
C ALA A 196 -11.62 3.20 6.90
N VAL A 197 -11.82 1.90 6.78
CA VAL A 197 -11.79 1.19 5.50
C VAL A 197 -13.21 0.81 5.13
N ALA A 198 -13.61 1.14 3.90
CA ALA A 198 -14.90 0.73 3.36
C ALA A 198 -14.76 -0.67 2.73
N GLU A 199 -15.18 -1.69 3.46
CA GLU A 199 -14.96 -3.10 3.10
C GLU A 199 -15.68 -3.49 1.81
N GLY A 200 -16.80 -2.83 1.49
CA GLY A 200 -17.53 -2.98 0.23
C GLY A 200 -16.92 -2.27 -0.97
N CYS A 201 -15.73 -1.68 -0.85
CA CYS A 201 -15.06 -1.02 -1.96
C CYS A 201 -13.66 -1.63 -2.15
N TYR A 202 -13.45 -2.33 -3.26
CA TYR A 202 -12.15 -2.89 -3.61
C TYR A 202 -11.63 -2.29 -4.92
N LEU A 203 -10.44 -1.67 -4.86
CA LEU A 203 -9.74 -1.13 -6.02
C LEU A 203 -8.51 -1.98 -6.34
N HIS A 204 -8.48 -2.53 -7.54
CA HIS A 204 -7.30 -3.25 -8.02
C HIS A 204 -6.31 -2.25 -8.60
N HIS A 205 -5.03 -2.40 -8.27
CA HIS A 205 -3.94 -1.65 -8.88
C HIS A 205 -3.04 -2.64 -9.65
N PRO A 206 -2.76 -2.39 -10.95
CA PRO A 206 -2.02 -3.30 -11.82
C PRO A 206 -0.52 -3.32 -11.53
N GLY A 207 0.01 -2.25 -10.93
CA GLY A 207 1.34 -2.25 -10.32
C GLY A 207 1.35 -2.79 -8.89
N GLY A 208 0.20 -3.26 -8.40
CA GLY A 208 0.10 -3.98 -7.15
C GLY A 208 0.89 -5.29 -7.23
N PRO A 209 1.58 -5.70 -6.17
CA PRO A 209 2.31 -6.94 -6.18
C PRO A 209 1.38 -8.06 -6.64
N THR A 210 1.81 -8.79 -7.68
CA THR A 210 1.14 -10.01 -8.11
C THR A 210 1.24 -11.10 -7.03
N ARG A 211 2.10 -10.88 -6.01
CA ARG A 211 2.16 -11.53 -4.69
C ARG A 211 2.77 -10.58 -3.64
N HIS A 212 2.03 -10.38 -2.54
CA HIS A 212 2.43 -9.80 -1.24
C HIS A 212 3.04 -8.36 -1.20
N PRO A 213 2.68 -7.55 -0.18
CA PRO A 213 2.99 -6.11 -0.07
C PRO A 213 4.49 -5.77 -0.08
N ASP A 214 4.80 -4.47 -0.21
CA ASP A 214 6.14 -3.86 -0.13
C ASP A 214 6.47 -3.45 1.33
N PRO A 215 7.08 -4.31 2.17
CA PRO A 215 7.59 -3.99 3.50
C PRO A 215 8.63 -2.85 3.61
N SER A 216 9.09 -2.20 2.52
CA SER A 216 9.95 -1.01 2.68
C SER A 216 9.19 0.22 3.22
N ARG A 217 7.86 0.15 3.30
CA ARG A 217 6.99 1.27 3.71
C ARG A 217 6.32 1.13 5.08
N TYR A 218 6.51 0.03 5.81
CA TYR A 218 5.95 -0.18 7.15
C TYR A 218 7.01 -0.75 8.07
N GLY A 219 6.81 -0.63 9.38
CA GLY A 219 7.67 -1.28 10.37
C GLY A 219 7.60 -2.82 10.36
N GLU A 220 7.46 -3.46 9.19
CA GLU A 220 7.69 -4.87 8.97
C GLU A 220 9.13 -5.11 8.53
N PRO A 221 9.72 -6.30 8.78
CA PRO A 221 11.09 -6.58 8.40
C PRO A 221 11.29 -6.42 6.88
N LEU A 222 12.25 -5.62 6.41
CA LEU A 222 12.57 -5.53 4.98
C LEU A 222 13.43 -6.71 4.55
N VAL A 223 14.38 -7.10 5.39
CA VAL A 223 15.27 -8.24 5.20
C VAL A 223 15.07 -9.25 6.33
N SER A 224 14.65 -10.47 6.00
CA SER A 224 14.68 -11.61 6.93
C SER A 224 15.96 -12.41 6.69
N ALA A 225 16.82 -12.49 7.70
CA ALA A 225 17.88 -13.48 7.73
C ALA A 225 17.30 -14.85 8.08
N CYS A 226 17.70 -15.89 7.34
CA CYS A 226 17.18 -17.23 7.47
C CYS A 226 18.34 -18.21 7.64
N LEU A 227 18.36 -18.92 8.77
CA LEU A 227 19.42 -19.85 9.15
C LEU A 227 18.82 -21.23 9.45
N ILE A 228 19.50 -22.29 9.01
CA ILE A 228 19.33 -23.64 9.56
C ILE A 228 20.51 -23.87 10.50
N VAL A 229 20.26 -24.26 11.75
CA VAL A 229 21.31 -24.38 12.76
C VAL A 229 21.31 -25.72 13.46
N ARG A 230 22.49 -26.13 13.91
CA ARG A 230 22.70 -27.27 14.81
C ARG A 230 24.03 -27.17 15.54
N ASP A 231 24.00 -27.08 16.86
CA ASP A 231 25.20 -27.13 17.73
C ASP A 231 26.27 -26.08 17.37
N GLU A 232 25.83 -24.84 17.10
CA GLU A 232 26.62 -23.72 16.61
C GLU A 232 26.90 -22.64 17.68
N GLN A 233 26.89 -22.98 18.97
CA GLN A 233 27.06 -21.99 20.05
C GLN A 233 28.37 -21.18 19.95
N ALA A 234 29.40 -21.74 19.31
CA ALA A 234 30.69 -21.09 19.14
C ALA A 234 30.70 -20.05 18.00
N ASN A 235 29.88 -20.24 16.97
CA ASN A 235 29.89 -19.41 15.76
C ASN A 235 28.68 -18.48 15.66
N LEU A 236 27.52 -18.93 16.14
CA LEU A 236 26.28 -18.18 16.01
C LEU A 236 26.37 -16.72 16.53
N PRO A 237 27.05 -16.40 17.65
CA PRO A 237 27.19 -15.01 18.09
C PRO A 237 27.83 -14.08 17.05
N ARG A 238 28.95 -14.51 16.42
CA ARG A 238 29.64 -13.70 15.39
C ARG A 238 28.83 -13.58 14.11
N CYS A 239 28.10 -14.64 13.75
CA CYS A 239 27.19 -14.64 12.61
C CYS A 239 26.07 -13.60 12.80
N LEU A 240 25.37 -13.66 13.93
CA LEU A 240 24.28 -12.73 14.30
C LEU A 240 24.76 -11.27 14.35
N GLU A 241 25.92 -11.02 14.97
CA GLU A 241 26.52 -9.68 15.03
C GLU A 241 26.83 -9.14 13.63
N SER A 242 27.33 -9.99 12.71
CA SER A 242 27.64 -9.55 11.34
C SER A 242 26.40 -9.08 10.56
N MET A 243 25.23 -9.66 10.84
CA MET A 243 23.94 -9.30 10.23
C MET A 243 23.27 -8.06 10.85
N ALA A 244 23.72 -7.62 12.03
CA ALA A 244 23.16 -6.44 12.68
C ALA A 244 23.27 -5.20 11.78
N GLY A 245 22.15 -4.49 11.62
CA GLY A 245 22.05 -3.35 10.70
C GLY A 245 21.91 -3.72 9.22
N ILE A 246 21.83 -5.01 8.88
CA ILE A 246 21.42 -5.52 7.56
C ILE A 246 20.04 -6.15 7.66
N ALA A 247 19.88 -7.13 8.56
CA ALA A 247 18.64 -7.86 8.78
C ALA A 247 17.71 -7.12 9.75
N ASP A 248 16.42 -7.08 9.42
CA ASP A 248 15.37 -6.53 10.30
C ASP A 248 14.68 -7.65 11.11
N GLU A 249 14.78 -8.89 10.63
CA GLU A 249 14.33 -10.10 11.32
C GLU A 249 15.38 -11.20 11.15
N VAL A 250 15.52 -12.04 12.17
CA VAL A 250 16.29 -13.28 12.08
C VAL A 250 15.37 -14.45 12.40
N VAL A 251 15.26 -15.41 11.49
CA VAL A 251 14.57 -16.68 11.66
C VAL A 251 15.60 -17.80 11.70
N VAL A 252 15.56 -18.58 12.78
CA VAL A 252 16.48 -19.69 13.00
C VAL A 252 15.67 -20.98 13.05
N TYR A 253 15.91 -21.90 12.12
CA TYR A 253 15.39 -23.26 12.18
C TYR A 253 16.42 -24.17 12.86
N ASP A 254 16.17 -24.51 14.12
CA ASP A 254 17.00 -25.42 14.88
C ASP A 254 16.65 -26.87 14.55
N THR A 255 17.62 -27.65 14.10
CA THR A 255 17.41 -29.05 13.69
C THR A 255 17.59 -30.05 14.84
N GLY A 256 17.67 -29.57 16.08
CA GLY A 256 17.87 -30.37 17.28
C GLY A 256 19.21 -30.15 17.95
N SER A 257 19.60 -28.89 18.19
CA SER A 257 20.79 -28.58 18.98
C SER A 257 20.66 -29.09 20.41
N VAL A 258 21.78 -29.56 20.98
CA VAL A 258 21.90 -30.03 22.37
C VAL A 258 22.75 -29.11 23.23
N ASP A 259 23.33 -28.08 22.62
CA ASP A 259 24.15 -27.06 23.27
C ASP A 259 23.35 -25.74 23.50
N SER A 260 24.05 -24.63 23.74
CA SER A 260 23.39 -23.33 24.03
C SER A 260 22.91 -22.58 22.78
N THR A 261 23.00 -23.16 21.57
CA THR A 261 22.69 -22.49 20.29
C THR A 261 21.31 -21.83 20.29
N VAL A 262 20.28 -22.54 20.74
CA VAL A 262 18.92 -22.00 20.74
C VAL A 262 18.78 -20.82 21.70
N GLN A 263 19.36 -20.92 22.90
CA GLN A 263 19.32 -19.84 23.89
C GLN A 263 20.02 -18.59 23.35
N ILE A 264 21.18 -18.76 22.70
CA ILE A 264 21.93 -17.66 22.08
C ILE A 264 21.10 -16.96 20.99
N ALA A 265 20.39 -17.72 20.16
CA ALA A 265 19.51 -17.17 19.14
C ALA A 265 18.35 -16.37 19.75
N GLU A 266 17.65 -16.95 20.74
CA GLU A 266 16.52 -16.32 21.43
C GLU A 266 16.95 -15.03 22.16
N ASP A 267 18.10 -15.05 22.85
CA ASP A 267 18.66 -13.89 23.56
C ASP A 267 19.05 -12.75 22.61
N ALA A 268 19.45 -13.09 21.37
CA ALA A 268 19.72 -12.11 20.32
C ALA A 268 18.44 -11.58 19.64
N GLY A 269 17.25 -12.02 20.08
CA GLY A 269 15.97 -11.59 19.54
C GLY A 269 15.54 -12.33 18.26
N ALA A 270 16.20 -13.43 17.91
CA ALA A 270 15.80 -14.24 16.76
C ALA A 270 14.51 -15.03 17.06
N ARG A 271 13.71 -15.26 16.01
CA ARG A 271 12.58 -16.18 16.07
C ARG A 271 13.08 -17.59 15.81
N VAL A 272 13.14 -18.42 16.86
CA VAL A 272 13.59 -19.80 16.74
C VAL A 272 12.41 -20.74 16.46
N LEU A 273 12.51 -21.49 15.37
CA LEU A 273 11.67 -22.64 15.05
C LEU A 273 12.41 -23.90 15.48
N ARG A 274 11.85 -24.61 16.45
CA ARG A 274 12.40 -25.90 16.90
C ARG A 274 11.88 -26.99 15.98
N GLY A 275 12.74 -27.49 15.12
CA GLY A 275 12.46 -28.54 14.16
C GLY A 275 13.22 -29.83 14.44
N TYR A 276 13.49 -30.58 13.38
CA TYR A 276 14.26 -31.81 13.41
C TYR A 276 15.06 -31.97 12.12
N TRP A 277 16.19 -32.67 12.22
CA TRP A 277 16.97 -33.16 11.09
C TRP A 277 16.46 -34.51 10.60
N ASP A 278 16.27 -34.65 9.29
CA ASP A 278 15.90 -35.93 8.64
C ASP A 278 16.53 -36.08 7.23
N ASP A 279 17.71 -35.51 7.04
CA ASP A 279 18.47 -35.53 5.78
C ASP A 279 17.85 -34.74 4.61
N ASP A 280 16.93 -33.80 4.88
CA ASP A 280 16.34 -32.90 3.88
C ASP A 280 16.55 -31.41 4.22
N PHE A 281 17.62 -30.83 3.68
CA PHE A 281 17.89 -29.39 3.73
C PHE A 281 16.77 -28.56 3.08
N GLY A 282 16.11 -29.09 2.05
CA GLY A 282 15.05 -28.40 1.33
C GLY A 282 13.83 -28.16 2.20
N ARG A 283 13.41 -29.15 3.00
CA ARG A 283 12.31 -28.96 3.95
C ARG A 283 12.68 -27.98 5.06
N ALA A 284 13.82 -28.18 5.72
CA ALA A 284 14.27 -27.27 6.79
C ALA A 284 14.36 -25.82 6.29
N ARG A 285 14.86 -25.61 5.07
CA ARG A 285 14.87 -24.31 4.40
C ARG A 285 13.46 -23.79 4.17
N ASN A 286 12.58 -24.59 3.57
CA ASN A 286 11.23 -24.14 3.24
C ASN A 286 10.42 -23.77 4.49
N ASP A 287 10.59 -24.51 5.59
CA ASP A 287 9.94 -24.23 6.87
C ASP A 287 10.47 -22.92 7.49
N ALA A 288 11.79 -22.71 7.43
CA ALA A 288 12.42 -21.46 7.85
C ALA A 288 11.96 -20.26 7.00
N LEU A 289 11.93 -20.42 5.67
CA LEU A 289 11.45 -19.42 4.72
C LEU A 289 9.97 -19.08 4.95
N ALA A 290 9.12 -20.07 5.23
CA ALA A 290 7.70 -19.85 5.48
C ALA A 290 7.43 -19.01 6.73
N ALA A 291 8.38 -18.93 7.66
CA ALA A 291 8.27 -18.10 8.86
C ALA A 291 8.86 -16.69 8.70
N CYS A 292 9.62 -16.44 7.63
CA CYS A 292 10.18 -15.13 7.30
C CYS A 292 9.07 -14.18 6.84
N ARG A 293 9.13 -12.93 7.29
CA ARG A 293 8.19 -11.87 6.88
C ARG A 293 8.79 -10.85 5.92
N GLY A 294 10.10 -10.94 5.69
CA GLY A 294 10.86 -10.00 4.89
C GLY A 294 10.66 -10.14 3.40
N GLN A 295 10.79 -9.00 2.72
CA GLN A 295 10.83 -8.91 1.25
C GLN A 295 12.03 -9.66 0.68
N TRP A 296 13.18 -9.41 1.32
CA TRP A 296 14.45 -9.98 0.94
C TRP A 296 14.81 -11.07 1.94
N ILE A 297 15.23 -12.21 1.41
CA ILE A 297 15.79 -13.28 2.22
C ILE A 297 17.29 -13.20 2.15
N LEU A 298 17.91 -13.04 3.31
CA LEU A 298 19.34 -13.22 3.50
C LEU A 298 19.56 -14.65 4.01
N TRP A 299 19.94 -15.55 3.11
CA TRP A 299 20.32 -16.90 3.48
C TRP A 299 21.77 -16.90 3.97
N LEU A 300 22.03 -17.45 5.15
CA LEU A 300 23.37 -17.49 5.73
C LEU A 300 23.52 -18.74 6.60
N ASP A 301 24.68 -19.40 6.52
CA ASP A 301 25.01 -20.49 7.44
C ASP A 301 25.57 -19.91 8.77
N ALA A 302 25.34 -20.63 9.88
CA ALA A 302 25.68 -20.12 11.22
C ALA A 302 27.20 -19.98 11.49
N ASP A 303 28.04 -20.59 10.66
CA ASP A 303 29.50 -20.46 10.71
C ASP A 303 30.07 -19.40 9.76
N GLU A 304 29.21 -18.71 9.01
CA GLU A 304 29.55 -17.61 8.11
C GLU A 304 29.38 -16.24 8.76
N THR A 305 30.05 -15.24 8.19
CA THR A 305 29.92 -13.83 8.58
C THR A 305 29.92 -12.93 7.36
N ILE A 306 29.10 -11.89 7.37
CA ILE A 306 28.97 -10.96 6.26
C ILE A 306 30.07 -9.89 6.33
N ALA A 307 30.91 -9.84 5.30
CA ALA A 307 31.82 -8.73 5.07
C ALA A 307 31.11 -7.65 4.22
N CYS A 308 30.59 -6.62 4.88
CA CYS A 308 29.90 -5.51 4.21
C CYS A 308 30.42 -4.17 4.76
N ASP A 309 31.16 -3.44 3.91
CA ASP A 309 31.79 -2.16 4.28
C ASP A 309 30.76 -1.04 4.44
N ASP A 310 29.64 -1.09 3.72
CA ASP A 310 28.57 -0.09 3.78
C ASP A 310 27.18 -0.74 3.77
N LYS A 311 26.76 -1.17 4.98
CA LYS A 311 25.45 -1.76 5.24
C LYS A 311 24.29 -0.82 4.86
N ALA A 312 24.49 0.50 5.03
CA ALA A 312 23.47 1.49 4.70
C ALA A 312 23.27 1.60 3.18
N ALA A 313 24.36 1.59 2.40
CA ALA A 313 24.29 1.57 0.94
C ALA A 313 23.64 0.28 0.42
N LEU A 314 23.97 -0.88 0.99
CA LEU A 314 23.31 -2.16 0.68
C LEU A 314 21.80 -2.06 0.90
N ARG A 315 21.37 -1.61 2.09
CA ARG A 315 19.94 -1.44 2.40
C ARG A 315 19.26 -0.45 1.45
N ALA A 316 19.91 0.67 1.15
CA ALA A 316 19.38 1.64 0.22
C ALA A 316 19.30 1.10 -1.22
N HIS A 317 20.20 0.20 -1.61
CA HIS A 317 20.13 -0.51 -2.89
C HIS A 317 18.94 -1.48 -2.91
N LEU A 318 18.81 -2.37 -1.92
CA LEU A 318 17.70 -3.32 -1.81
C LEU A 318 16.33 -2.62 -1.82
N ALA A 319 16.20 -1.48 -1.13
CA ALA A 319 14.98 -0.67 -1.12
C ALA A 319 14.65 -0.01 -2.48
N ARG A 320 15.62 0.10 -3.40
CA ARG A 320 15.44 0.62 -4.76
C ARG A 320 15.42 -0.47 -5.82
N CYS A 321 15.65 -1.73 -5.45
CA CYS A 321 15.69 -2.84 -6.38
C CYS A 321 14.29 -3.06 -6.99
N PRO A 322 14.20 -3.19 -8.32
CA PRO A 322 13.00 -3.66 -8.97
C PRO A 322 12.54 -5.02 -8.43
N THR A 323 11.23 -5.24 -8.33
CA THR A 323 10.64 -6.47 -7.77
C THR A 323 10.82 -7.72 -8.64
N ASP A 324 11.39 -7.58 -9.84
CA ASP A 324 11.72 -8.66 -10.78
C ASP A 324 13.15 -9.19 -10.61
N VAL A 325 13.92 -8.67 -9.65
CA VAL A 325 15.21 -9.25 -9.27
C VAL A 325 14.99 -10.37 -8.26
N GLU A 326 15.20 -11.61 -8.71
CA GLU A 326 14.94 -12.81 -7.88
C GLU A 326 16.10 -13.18 -6.92
N SER A 327 17.33 -12.72 -7.19
CA SER A 327 18.51 -12.93 -6.31
C SER A 327 19.70 -12.05 -6.76
N TYR A 328 20.66 -11.85 -5.85
CA TYR A 328 21.96 -11.21 -6.09
C TYR A 328 23.10 -12.17 -5.75
#